data_AF-A0A7T5CHV5-F1
#
_entry.id   AF-A0A7T5CHV5-F1
#
_cell.length_a   1.000
_cell.length_b   1.000
_cell.length_c   1.000
_cell.angle_alpha   90.00
_cell.angle_beta   90.00
_cell.angle_gamma   90.00
#
_symmetry.space_group_name_H-M   'P 1'
#
loop_
_entity.id
_entity.type
_entity.pdbx_description
1 polymer ?
#
loop_
_entity_poly.entity_id
_entity_poly.type
_entity_poly.pdbx_seq_one_letter_code
_entity_poly.pdbx_strand_id
1 'polypeptide(L)'
;MEKSKKIITHVLVIFSLISIGYAFGKNSVSKEQMPAFTTNQGGDYVAVYYLHSSFRCVTCNTIEQMTIELLEQSYAKERHTELIRWDEIDFQEHEAIAKKFDVIASCIVVAWVENGKVKDFQRLDDVWTLMKEPRAFDAYVSDAIDSYLNEMEVQQ
;
A
#
# COMPACT_ATOMS: atom_id res chain seq x y z
N MET A 1 38.60 36.79 -37.52
CA MET A 1 37.20 36.32 -37.51
C MET A 1 37.05 34.80 -37.44
N GLU A 2 37.90 33.99 -38.08
CA GLU A 2 37.74 32.52 -38.07
C GLU A 2 37.99 31.87 -36.70
N LYS A 3 38.98 32.35 -35.94
CA LYS A 3 39.29 31.87 -34.58
C LYS A 3 38.14 32.10 -33.61
N SER A 4 37.49 33.27 -33.70
CA SER A 4 36.33 33.63 -32.88
C SER A 4 35.13 32.73 -33.15
N LYS A 5 34.89 32.35 -34.42
CA LYS A 5 33.83 31.40 -34.79
C LYS A 5 34.08 30.00 -34.19
N LYS A 6 35.32 29.50 -34.26
CA LYS A 6 35.68 28.20 -33.66
C LYS A 6 35.51 28.19 -32.14
N ILE A 7 35.87 29.28 -31.46
CA ILE A 7 35.68 29.42 -30.01
C ILE A 7 34.19 29.43 -29.65
N ILE A 8 33.37 30.19 -30.39
CA ILE A 8 31.91 30.25 -30.17
C ILE A 8 31.27 28.87 -30.40
N THR A 9 31.67 28.14 -31.43
CA THR A 9 31.16 26.78 -31.70
C THR A 9 31.50 25.82 -30.56
N HIS A 10 32.71 25.88 -30.00
CA HIS A 10 33.09 24.98 -28.89
C HIS A 10 32.33 25.32 -27.61
N VAL A 11 32.14 26.61 -27.32
CA VAL A 11 31.33 27.06 -26.17
C VAL A 11 29.88 26.61 -26.29
N LEU A 12 29.28 26.71 -27.49
CA LEU A 12 27.91 26.24 -27.74
C LEU A 12 27.77 24.72 -27.59
N VAL A 13 28.74 23.94 -28.08
CA VAL A 13 28.74 22.47 -27.93
C VAL A 13 28.86 22.06 -26.46
N ILE A 14 29.73 22.72 -25.69
CA ILE A 14 29.87 22.47 -24.24
C ILE A 14 28.57 22.80 -23.50
N PHE A 15 27.94 23.95 -23.79
CA PHE A 15 26.69 24.34 -23.16
C PHE A 15 25.53 23.39 -23.50
N SER A 16 25.47 22.90 -24.74
CA SER A 16 24.50 21.89 -25.16
C SER A 16 24.67 20.56 -24.42
N LEU A 17 25.92 20.11 -24.20
CA LEU A 17 26.19 18.86 -23.47
C LEU A 17 25.85 18.96 -21.98
N ILE A 18 26.08 20.12 -21.35
CA ILE A 18 25.73 20.38 -19.94
C ILE A 18 24.20 20.37 -19.75
N SER A 19 23.44 20.91 -20.70
CA SER A 19 21.97 20.92 -20.65
C SER A 19 21.35 19.51 -20.76
N ILE A 20 21.92 18.66 -21.61
CA ILE A 20 21.51 17.26 -21.75
C ILE A 20 21.88 16.47 -20.48
N GLY A 21 23.06 16.71 -19.89
CA GLY A 21 23.46 16.10 -18.63
C GLY A 21 22.54 16.44 -17.45
N TYR A 22 22.03 17.68 -17.39
CA TYR A 22 21.09 18.10 -16.34
C TYR A 22 19.70 17.47 -16.49
N ALA A 23 19.25 17.20 -17.73
CA ALA A 23 17.98 16.52 -18.00
C ALA A 23 18.01 15.02 -17.69
N PHE A 24 19.17 14.35 -17.87
CA PHE A 24 19.34 12.93 -17.50
C PHE A 24 19.68 12.72 -16.01
N GLY A 25 20.19 13.74 -15.31
CA GLY A 25 20.50 13.68 -13.87
C GLY A 25 19.29 13.71 -12.93
N LYS A 26 18.10 14.09 -13.41
CA LYS A 26 16.87 14.18 -12.59
C LYS A 26 16.01 12.91 -12.60
N ASN A 27 16.44 11.85 -13.27
CA ASN A 27 15.75 10.56 -13.29
C ASN A 27 16.46 9.47 -12.48
N SER A 28 17.56 9.81 -11.82
CA SER A 28 18.10 9.01 -10.72
C SER A 28 17.58 9.58 -9.41
N VAL A 29 16.25 9.56 -9.25
CA VAL A 29 15.69 9.33 -7.92
C VAL A 29 16.31 8.03 -7.50
N SER A 30 17.29 8.11 -6.58
CA SER A 30 17.62 6.98 -5.71
C SER A 30 16.30 6.35 -5.38
N LYS A 31 16.11 5.13 -5.87
CA LYS A 31 15.03 4.26 -5.50
C LYS A 31 15.11 4.22 -3.98
N GLU A 32 14.40 5.14 -3.33
CA GLU A 32 14.18 5.08 -1.90
C GLU A 32 13.54 3.73 -1.77
N GLN A 33 14.37 2.84 -1.25
CA GLN A 33 13.94 1.57 -0.76
C GLN A 33 12.91 1.95 0.30
N MET A 34 11.64 2.00 -0.12
CA MET A 34 10.53 1.67 0.74
C MET A 34 11.02 0.50 1.59
N PRO A 35 10.77 0.46 2.91
CA PRO A 35 11.02 -0.75 3.66
C PRO A 35 10.29 -1.85 2.91
N ALA A 36 11.06 -2.65 2.18
CA ALA A 36 10.60 -3.92 1.71
C ALA A 36 10.38 -4.65 3.02
N PHE A 37 9.11 -4.86 3.38
CA PHE A 37 8.72 -5.96 4.23
C PHE A 37 9.28 -7.22 3.54
N THR A 38 10.55 -7.48 3.80
CA THR A 38 11.28 -8.62 3.26
C THR A 38 11.02 -9.73 4.24
N THR A 39 9.79 -10.24 4.22
CA THR A 39 9.57 -11.59 4.72
C THR A 39 10.07 -12.51 3.61
N ASN A 40 11.31 -12.97 3.79
CA ASN A 40 11.82 -14.12 3.07
C ASN A 40 10.83 -15.28 3.27
N GLN A 41 10.36 -15.90 2.18
CA GLN A 41 9.66 -17.19 2.18
C GLN A 41 8.21 -17.23 2.71
N GLY A 42 7.38 -16.23 2.40
CA GLY A 42 5.92 -16.34 2.59
C GLY A 42 5.24 -16.55 1.25
N GLY A 43 4.51 -17.66 1.07
CA GLY A 43 3.59 -17.83 -0.06
C GLY A 43 2.50 -16.75 -0.08
N ASP A 44 1.60 -16.82 -1.04
CA ASP A 44 0.54 -15.83 -1.21
C ASP A 44 -0.36 -15.75 0.02
N TYR A 45 -0.79 -14.53 0.37
CA TYR A 45 -1.64 -14.29 1.54
C TYR A 45 -2.51 -13.04 1.36
N VAL A 46 -3.58 -12.95 2.16
CA VAL A 46 -4.41 -11.75 2.29
C VAL A 46 -3.94 -10.93 3.48
N ALA A 47 -3.57 -9.68 3.23
CA ALA A 47 -3.28 -8.71 4.26
C ALA A 47 -4.53 -7.86 4.55
N VAL A 48 -4.96 -7.82 5.81
CA VAL A 48 -6.05 -6.98 6.30
C VAL A 48 -5.41 -5.91 7.17
N TYR A 49 -5.52 -4.66 6.74
CA TYR A 49 -4.98 -3.50 7.43
C TYR A 49 -6.10 -2.67 8.02
N TYR A 50 -5.90 -2.20 9.25
CA TYR A 50 -6.57 -0.99 9.70
C TYR A 50 -5.60 0.19 9.60
N LEU A 51 -5.85 1.08 8.65
CA LEU A 51 -5.03 2.26 8.42
C LEU A 51 -5.70 3.43 9.13
N HIS A 52 -4.98 4.11 10.02
CA HIS A 52 -5.55 5.22 10.77
C HIS A 52 -4.65 6.45 10.82
N SER A 53 -5.21 7.61 11.11
CA SER A 53 -4.42 8.81 11.43
C SER A 53 -3.82 8.72 12.84
N SER A 54 -2.75 9.44 13.13
CA SER A 54 -2.12 9.49 14.46
C SER A 54 -3.10 9.87 15.57
N PHE A 55 -4.06 10.72 15.24
CA PHE A 55 -5.19 10.98 16.11
C PHE A 55 -6.26 9.90 15.95
N ARG A 56 -6.48 9.12 17.01
CA ARG A 56 -7.50 8.07 17.05
C ARG A 56 -8.72 8.52 17.86
N CYS A 57 -9.91 8.45 17.26
CA CYS A 57 -11.17 8.72 17.94
C CYS A 57 -11.85 7.42 18.41
N VAL A 58 -12.96 7.55 19.14
CA VAL A 58 -13.73 6.38 19.62
C VAL A 58 -14.16 5.50 18.44
N THR A 59 -14.63 6.10 17.35
CA THR A 59 -15.03 5.36 16.15
C THR A 59 -13.87 4.58 15.52
N CYS A 60 -12.66 5.16 15.48
CA CYS A 60 -11.48 4.47 14.99
C CYS A 60 -11.25 3.16 15.77
N ASN A 61 -11.29 3.25 17.10
CA ASN A 61 -11.09 2.10 17.97
C ASN A 61 -12.23 1.08 17.85
N THR A 62 -13.47 1.55 17.61
CA THR A 62 -14.61 0.65 17.37
C THR A 62 -14.43 -0.15 16.09
N ILE A 63 -14.06 0.50 14.97
CA ILE A 63 -13.86 -0.19 13.68
C ILE A 63 -12.73 -1.22 13.78
N GLU A 64 -11.60 -0.84 14.38
CA GLU A 64 -10.49 -1.75 14.63
C GLU A 64 -10.94 -2.98 15.45
N GLN A 65 -11.60 -2.76 16.58
CA GLN A 65 -12.05 -3.83 17.47
C GLN A 65 -13.04 -4.78 16.78
N MET A 66 -14.01 -4.24 16.04
CA MET A 66 -14.96 -5.05 15.26
C MET A 66 -14.25 -5.92 14.22
N THR A 67 -13.20 -5.37 13.59
CA THR A 67 -12.42 -6.13 12.59
C THR A 67 -11.61 -7.24 13.25
N ILE A 68 -10.97 -6.97 14.40
CA ILE A 68 -10.24 -7.99 15.16
C ILE A 68 -11.19 -9.11 15.57
N GLU A 69 -12.36 -8.78 16.11
CA GLU A 69 -13.36 -9.76 16.52
C GLU A 69 -13.83 -10.63 15.35
N LEU A 70 -14.09 -10.04 14.19
CA LEU A 70 -14.42 -10.77 12.97
C LEU A 70 -13.29 -11.74 12.57
N LEU A 71 -12.05 -11.27 12.55
CA LEU A 71 -10.89 -12.10 12.18
C LEU A 71 -10.67 -13.26 13.16
N GLU A 72 -10.90 -13.04 14.45
CA GLU A 72 -10.79 -14.08 15.48
C GLU A 72 -11.92 -15.10 15.42
N GLN A 73 -13.14 -14.67 15.07
CA GLN A 73 -14.31 -15.56 15.07
C GLN A 73 -14.43 -16.36 13.77
N SER A 74 -14.26 -15.71 12.62
CA SER A 74 -14.52 -16.30 11.30
C SER A 74 -13.27 -16.82 10.60
N TYR A 75 -12.09 -16.28 10.94
CA TYR A 75 -10.86 -16.51 10.19
C TYR A 75 -9.70 -17.05 11.04
N ALA A 76 -9.99 -17.63 12.21
CA ALA A 76 -8.98 -18.13 13.14
C ALA A 76 -8.00 -19.12 12.50
N LYS A 77 -8.48 -19.98 11.60
CA LYS A 77 -7.67 -20.99 10.92
C LYS A 77 -6.70 -20.34 9.95
N GLU A 78 -7.19 -19.46 9.09
CA GLU A 78 -6.44 -18.72 8.08
C GLU A 78 -5.42 -17.79 8.74
N ARG A 79 -5.76 -17.24 9.91
CA ARG A 79 -4.86 -16.46 10.77
C ARG A 79 -3.74 -17.33 11.35
N HIS A 80 -4.07 -18.52 11.84
CA HIS A 80 -3.09 -19.48 12.37
C HIS A 80 -2.13 -20.00 11.29
N THR A 81 -2.59 -20.15 10.04
CA THR A 81 -1.73 -20.58 8.91
C THR A 81 -1.06 -19.41 8.19
N GLU A 82 -1.16 -18.19 8.71
CA GLU A 82 -0.65 -16.95 8.07
C GLU A 82 -1.18 -16.67 6.65
N LEU A 83 -2.30 -17.30 6.26
CA LEU A 83 -3.01 -17.04 5.01
C LEU A 83 -3.75 -15.70 5.07
N ILE A 84 -4.19 -15.31 6.26
CA ILE A 84 -4.60 -13.93 6.56
C ILE A 84 -3.59 -13.32 7.53
N ARG A 85 -3.18 -12.07 7.25
CA ARG A 85 -2.33 -11.24 8.11
C ARG A 85 -3.03 -9.96 8.49
N TRP A 86 -3.13 -9.69 9.79
CA TRP A 86 -3.64 -8.43 10.32
C TRP A 86 -2.50 -7.49 10.66
N ASP A 87 -2.66 -6.21 10.34
CA ASP A 87 -1.79 -5.17 10.86
C ASP A 87 -2.56 -3.86 11.06
N GLU A 88 -2.17 -3.08 12.05
CA GLU A 88 -2.70 -1.74 12.27
C GLU A 88 -1.56 -0.76 12.00
N ILE A 89 -1.81 0.25 11.15
CA ILE A 89 -0.76 1.19 10.73
C ILE A 89 -1.26 2.64 10.79
N ASP A 90 -0.48 3.49 11.47
CA ASP A 90 -0.57 4.94 11.35
C ASP A 90 -0.11 5.41 9.96
N PHE A 91 -1.04 5.75 9.08
CA PHE A 91 -0.72 6.14 7.72
C PHE A 91 0.01 7.49 7.63
N GLN A 92 -0.02 8.33 8.68
CA GLN A 92 0.67 9.62 8.71
C GLN A 92 2.16 9.44 9.00
N GLU A 93 2.53 8.42 9.78
CA GLU A 93 3.93 8.03 9.99
C GLU A 93 4.45 7.15 8.84
N HIS A 94 3.55 6.53 8.08
CA HIS A 94 3.87 5.61 6.99
C HIS A 94 3.36 6.11 5.61
N GLU A 95 3.88 7.24 5.13
CA GLU A 95 3.45 7.87 3.86
C GLU A 95 3.46 6.93 2.64
N ALA A 96 4.41 5.98 2.59
CA ALA A 96 4.51 5.01 1.50
C ALA A 96 3.26 4.12 1.41
N ILE A 97 2.71 3.72 2.56
CA ILE A 97 1.48 2.91 2.66
C ILE A 97 0.27 3.77 2.32
N ALA A 98 0.21 5.00 2.83
CA ALA A 98 -0.85 5.94 2.50
C ALA A 98 -0.96 6.17 0.98
N LYS A 99 0.17 6.42 0.31
CA LYS A 99 0.23 6.60 -1.14
C LYS A 99 -0.12 5.32 -1.91
N LYS A 100 0.30 4.15 -1.40
CA LYS A 100 0.07 2.85 -2.05
C LYS A 100 -1.42 2.50 -2.11
N PHE A 101 -2.16 2.77 -1.04
CA PHE A 101 -3.58 2.44 -0.93
C PHE A 101 -4.51 3.65 -1.11
N ASP A 102 -3.95 4.80 -1.52
CA ASP A 102 -4.66 6.07 -1.71
C ASP A 102 -5.48 6.48 -0.46
N VAL A 103 -4.87 6.36 0.71
CA VAL A 103 -5.54 6.57 2.00
C VAL A 103 -5.40 8.03 2.41
N ILE A 104 -6.55 8.68 2.58
CA ILE A 104 -6.66 10.08 3.02
C ILE A 104 -7.40 10.22 4.37
N ALA A 105 -8.02 9.13 4.84
CA ALA A 105 -8.76 9.04 6.09
C ALA A 105 -8.69 7.60 6.61
N SER A 106 -8.97 7.35 7.90
CA SER A 106 -8.86 6.00 8.45
C SER A 106 -9.84 5.05 7.76
N CYS A 107 -9.41 3.83 7.45
CA CYS A 107 -10.21 2.84 6.74
C CYS A 107 -9.64 1.43 6.95
N ILE A 108 -10.39 0.41 6.52
CA ILE A 108 -9.86 -0.95 6.36
C ILE A 108 -9.37 -1.11 4.92
N VAL A 109 -8.21 -1.75 4.74
CA VAL A 109 -7.73 -2.19 3.43
C VAL A 109 -7.54 -3.70 3.47
N VAL A 110 -8.11 -4.40 2.50
CA VAL A 110 -7.87 -5.82 2.26
C VAL A 110 -7.04 -5.94 1.00
N ALA A 111 -5.86 -6.52 1.07
CA ALA A 111 -4.91 -6.62 -0.03
C ALA A 111 -4.46 -8.05 -0.26
N TRP A 112 -4.45 -8.49 -1.51
CA TRP A 112 -3.79 -9.72 -1.89
C TRP A 112 -2.30 -9.48 -2.09
N VAL A 113 -1.48 -10.18 -1.34
CA VAL A 113 -0.03 -10.17 -1.47
C VAL A 113 0.45 -11.45 -2.15
N GLU A 114 1.06 -11.30 -3.32
CA GLU A 114 1.69 -12.36 -4.09
C GLU A 114 3.20 -12.12 -4.14
N ASN A 115 4.00 -13.11 -3.72
CA ASN A 115 5.47 -13.00 -3.70
C ASN A 115 6.01 -11.72 -3.02
N GLY A 116 5.38 -11.31 -1.91
CA GLY A 116 5.74 -10.12 -1.13
C GLY A 116 5.37 -8.78 -1.79
N LYS A 117 4.57 -8.79 -2.85
CA LYS A 117 4.05 -7.58 -3.52
C LYS A 117 2.54 -7.59 -3.48
N VAL A 118 1.94 -6.41 -3.29
CA VAL A 118 0.48 -6.29 -3.42
C VAL A 118 0.12 -6.44 -4.89
N LYS A 119 -0.68 -7.46 -5.19
CA LYS A 119 -1.21 -7.78 -6.51
C LYS A 119 -2.50 -7.00 -6.78
N ASP A 120 -3.39 -6.99 -5.80
CA ASP A 120 -4.63 -6.20 -5.81
C ASP A 120 -5.04 -5.79 -4.39
N PHE A 121 -5.90 -4.79 -4.26
CA PHE A 121 -6.45 -4.37 -2.97
C PHE A 121 -7.84 -3.72 -3.09
N GLN A 122 -8.60 -3.85 -2.01
CA GLN A 122 -9.89 -3.19 -1.81
C GLN A 122 -9.78 -2.28 -0.60
N ARG A 123 -10.16 -1.01 -0.78
CA ARG A 123 -10.32 -0.04 0.32
C ARG A 123 -11.78 -0.03 0.75
N LEU A 124 -12.03 -0.32 2.01
CA LEU A 124 -13.37 -0.48 2.55
C LEU A 124 -13.80 0.81 3.26
N ASP A 125 -14.12 1.85 2.49
CA ASP A 125 -14.47 3.17 3.03
C ASP A 125 -15.84 3.17 3.74
N ASP A 126 -16.77 2.29 3.36
CA ASP A 126 -18.13 2.24 3.92
C ASP A 126 -18.22 1.69 5.36
N VAL A 127 -17.11 1.22 5.93
CA VAL A 127 -17.02 0.73 7.32
C VAL A 127 -17.51 1.76 8.35
N TRP A 128 -17.33 3.05 8.06
CA TRP A 128 -17.82 4.14 8.88
C TRP A 128 -19.34 4.21 8.96
N THR A 129 -20.01 3.84 7.88
CA THR A 129 -21.48 3.83 7.81
C THR A 129 -22.04 2.56 8.44
N LEU A 130 -21.33 1.44 8.28
CA LEU A 130 -21.75 0.11 8.72
C LEU A 130 -21.43 -0.21 10.19
N MET A 131 -20.61 0.61 10.88
CA MET A 131 -20.23 0.38 12.29
C MET A 131 -21.41 0.22 13.27
N LYS A 132 -22.61 0.71 12.90
CA LYS A 132 -23.84 0.60 13.72
C LYS A 132 -24.66 -0.65 13.40
N GLU A 133 -24.25 -1.41 12.41
CA GLU A 133 -24.91 -2.60 11.89
C GLU A 133 -23.91 -3.75 11.85
N PRO A 134 -23.58 -4.38 13.00
CA PRO A 134 -22.46 -5.34 13.10
C PRO A 134 -22.48 -6.44 12.04
N ARG A 135 -23.65 -7.00 11.74
CA ARG A 135 -23.79 -8.02 10.69
C ARG A 135 -23.47 -7.51 9.28
N ALA A 136 -23.83 -6.27 8.98
CA ALA A 136 -23.56 -5.65 7.68
C ALA A 136 -22.07 -5.26 7.57
N PHE A 137 -21.48 -4.79 8.66
CA PHE A 137 -20.04 -4.59 8.77
C PHE A 137 -19.26 -5.89 8.52
N ASP A 138 -19.64 -6.96 9.23
CA ASP A 138 -18.97 -8.26 9.14
C ASP A 138 -19.07 -8.81 7.73
N ALA A 139 -20.25 -8.76 7.11
CA ALA A 139 -20.44 -9.20 5.74
C ALA A 139 -19.58 -8.39 4.76
N TYR A 140 -19.56 -7.06 4.89
CA TYR A 140 -18.79 -6.20 3.99
C TYR A 140 -17.28 -6.46 4.05
N VAL A 141 -16.73 -6.66 5.25
CA VAL A 141 -15.31 -6.99 5.42
C VAL A 141 -15.01 -8.42 4.96
N SER A 142 -15.90 -9.37 5.28
CA SER A 142 -15.75 -10.78 4.89
C SER A 142 -15.79 -10.97 3.38
N ASP A 143 -16.72 -10.29 2.69
CA ASP A 143 -16.83 -10.34 1.23
C ASP A 143 -15.51 -9.95 0.54
N ALA A 144 -14.85 -8.90 1.05
CA ALA A 144 -13.55 -8.47 0.53
C ALA A 144 -12.44 -9.49 0.81
N ILE A 145 -12.38 -10.07 2.02
CA ILE A 145 -11.41 -11.11 2.38
C ILE A 145 -11.62 -12.36 1.52
N ASP A 146 -12.85 -12.85 1.48
CA ASP A 146 -13.24 -14.08 0.79
C ASP A 146 -13.02 -13.96 -0.72
N SER A 147 -13.22 -12.77 -1.30
CA SER A 147 -12.91 -12.54 -2.71
C SER A 147 -11.46 -12.90 -3.04
N TYR A 148 -10.49 -12.49 -2.22
CA TYR A 148 -9.08 -12.80 -2.44
C TYR A 148 -8.69 -14.22 -2.02
N LEU A 149 -9.28 -14.76 -0.94
CA LEU A 149 -9.07 -16.17 -0.57
C LEU A 149 -9.48 -17.10 -1.72
N ASN A 150 -10.67 -16.88 -2.28
CA ASN A 150 -11.19 -17.67 -3.39
C ASN A 150 -10.33 -17.52 -4.66
N GLU A 151 -9.85 -16.31 -4.98
CA GLU A 151 -8.95 -16.09 -6.11
C GLU A 151 -7.62 -16.84 -5.96
N MET A 152 -7.07 -16.93 -4.74
CA MET A 152 -5.85 -17.70 -4.47
C MET A 152 -6.07 -19.21 -4.60
N GLU A 153 -7.23 -19.72 -4.17
CA GLU A 153 -7.56 -21.15 -4.32
C GLU A 153 -7.69 -21.55 -5.80
N VAL A 154 -8.27 -20.69 -6.65
CA VAL A 154 -8.44 -20.96 -8.08
C VAL A 154 -7.11 -20.97 -8.85
N GLN A 155 -6.05 -20.36 -8.31
CA GLN A 155 -4.73 -20.29 -8.94
C GLN A 155 -3.77 -21.43 -8.55
N GLN A 156 -4.20 -22.32 -7.65
CA GLN A 156 -3.48 -23.54 -7.24
C GLN A 156 -3.91 -24.76 -8.06
#